data_AF-W6R5N0-F1
#
_entry.id   AF-W6R5N0-F1
#
_cell.length_a   1.000
_cell.length_b   1.000
_cell.length_c   1.000
_cell.angle_alpha   90.00
_cell.angle_beta   90.00
_cell.angle_gamma   90.00
#
_symmetry.space_group_name_H-M   'P 1'
#
loop_
_entity.id
_entity.type
_entity.pdbx_description
1 polymer ?
#
loop_
_entity_poly.entity_id
_entity_poly.type
_entity_poly.pdbx_seq_one_letter_code
_entity_poly.pdbx_strand_id
1 'polypeptide(L)'
;MLLGFRRRKLVQAGKVRRSNYRENRDEPPEGLFVKNCLANQFELPVLFYACCVLLYITQADNLVAVVLAWVFVALRYLHAFVHVTSNNLRYRSPLFAAGYVVLGAMWLWLAVWMVFPNG
;
A
#
# COMPACT_ATOMS: atom_id res chain seq x y z
N MET A 1 4.23 -0.59 -14.09
CA MET A 1 4.42 -0.50 -15.56
C MET A 1 5.22 -1.65 -16.19
N LEU A 2 6.25 -2.21 -15.55
CA LEU A 2 7.11 -3.29 -16.11
C LEU A 2 6.37 -4.59 -16.49
N LEU A 3 5.26 -4.91 -15.80
CA LEU A 3 4.44 -6.11 -16.08
C LEU A 3 3.70 -6.04 -17.41
N GLY A 4 3.23 -4.85 -17.82
CA GLY A 4 2.60 -4.66 -19.12
C GLY A 4 3.59 -4.88 -20.27
N PHE A 5 4.84 -4.41 -20.09
CA PHE A 5 5.92 -4.61 -21.05
C PHE A 5 6.39 -6.07 -21.11
N ARG A 6 6.54 -6.76 -19.98
CA ARG A 6 6.86 -8.21 -19.95
C ARG A 6 5.75 -9.07 -20.55
N ARG A 7 4.48 -8.79 -20.22
CA ARG A 7 3.31 -9.46 -20.83
C ARG A 7 3.29 -9.23 -22.35
N ARG A 8 3.57 -8.01 -22.84
CA ARG A 8 3.69 -7.73 -24.28
C ARG A 8 4.82 -8.50 -24.96
N LYS A 9 6.01 -8.58 -24.34
CA LYS A 9 7.14 -9.38 -24.87
C LYS A 9 6.83 -10.88 -24.91
N LEU A 10 6.14 -11.42 -23.91
CA LEU A 10 5.78 -12.84 -23.87
C LEU A 10 4.68 -13.21 -24.88
N VAL A 11 3.74 -12.28 -25.15
CA VAL A 11 2.73 -12.43 -26.20
C VAL A 11 3.35 -12.29 -27.60
N GLN A 12 4.30 -11.37 -27.79
CA GLN A 12 5.05 -11.23 -29.06
C GLN A 12 5.99 -12.42 -29.33
N ALA A 13 6.54 -13.05 -28.29
CA ALA A 13 7.39 -14.23 -28.41
C ALA A 13 6.61 -15.54 -28.73
N GLY A 14 5.29 -15.48 -28.96
CA GLY A 14 4.47 -16.62 -29.38
C GLY A 14 4.26 -17.72 -28.31
N LYS A 15 4.82 -17.55 -27.11
CA LYS A 15 4.81 -18.59 -26.05
C LYS A 15 3.50 -18.68 -25.26
N VAL A 16 2.56 -17.74 -25.41
CA VAL A 16 1.29 -17.70 -24.63
C VAL A 16 0.12 -17.20 -25.47
N ARG A 17 -0.95 -18.01 -25.62
CA ARG A 17 -2.22 -17.60 -26.27
C ARG A 17 -2.98 -16.59 -25.39
N ARG A 18 -3.51 -15.51 -26.00
CA ARG A 18 -4.35 -14.49 -25.33
C ARG A 18 -5.59 -15.06 -24.62
N SER A 19 -6.06 -16.25 -24.99
CA SER A 19 -7.25 -16.88 -24.42
C SER A 19 -7.10 -17.27 -22.94
N ASN A 20 -5.88 -17.57 -22.47
CA ASN A 20 -5.66 -17.98 -21.07
C ASN A 20 -5.73 -16.83 -20.07
N TYR A 21 -5.73 -15.58 -20.54
CA TYR A 21 -5.87 -14.39 -19.68
C TYR A 21 -7.31 -14.07 -19.30
N ARG A 22 -8.33 -14.67 -19.95
CA ARG A 22 -9.74 -14.37 -19.70
C ARG A 22 -10.32 -15.07 -18.48
N GLU A 23 -9.73 -16.19 -18.04
CA GLU A 23 -10.30 -17.01 -16.94
C GLU A 23 -9.49 -16.98 -15.63
N ASN A 24 -8.31 -16.35 -15.59
CA ASN A 24 -7.49 -16.25 -14.38
C ASN A 24 -7.22 -17.59 -13.67
N ARG A 25 -7.26 -18.72 -14.40
CA ARG A 25 -7.09 -20.08 -13.84
C ARG A 25 -5.64 -20.57 -13.83
N ASP A 26 -4.80 -20.06 -14.74
CA ASP A 26 -3.36 -20.40 -14.83
C ASP A 26 -2.51 -19.12 -14.71
N GLU A 27 -2.65 -18.38 -13.62
CA GLU A 27 -1.68 -17.33 -13.30
C GLU A 27 -0.40 -18.01 -12.77
N PRO A 28 0.75 -17.87 -13.45
CA PRO A 28 2.01 -18.41 -12.94
C PRO A 28 2.26 -17.88 -11.51
N PRO A 29 2.90 -18.64 -10.60
CA PRO A 29 3.08 -18.26 -9.19
C PRO A 29 3.73 -16.87 -9.00
N GLU A 30 4.50 -16.43 -10.00
CA GLU A 30 5.08 -15.08 -10.10
C GLU A 30 4.02 -13.96 -10.23
N GLY A 31 2.89 -14.24 -10.89
CA GLY A 31 1.75 -13.34 -11.03
C GLY A 31 0.97 -13.14 -9.72
N LEU A 32 0.82 -14.20 -8.93
CA LEU A 32 0.21 -14.14 -7.58
C LEU A 32 0.98 -13.20 -6.65
N PHE A 33 2.30 -13.30 -6.63
CA PHE A 33 3.16 -12.43 -5.81
C PHE A 33 2.99 -10.94 -6.18
N VAL A 34 2.95 -10.66 -7.48
CA VAL A 34 2.74 -9.31 -8.01
C VAL A 34 1.36 -8.77 -7.65
N LYS A 35 0.33 -9.59 -7.78
CA LYS A 35 -1.05 -9.22 -7.47
C LYS A 35 -1.22 -8.93 -5.98
N ASN A 36 -0.65 -9.77 -5.10
CA ASN A 36 -0.64 -9.52 -3.66
C ASN A 36 0.14 -8.26 -3.28
N CYS A 37 1.30 -8.02 -3.92
CA CYS A 37 2.05 -6.77 -3.76
C CYS A 37 1.24 -5.53 -4.18
N LEU A 38 0.49 -5.61 -5.27
CA LEU A 38 -0.37 -4.52 -5.74
C LEU A 38 -1.55 -4.30 -4.78
N ALA A 39 -2.25 -5.37 -4.38
CA ALA A 39 -3.36 -5.29 -3.42
C ALA A 39 -2.93 -4.63 -2.11
N ASN A 40 -1.83 -5.12 -1.52
CA ASN A 40 -1.24 -4.57 -0.29
C ASN A 40 -0.83 -3.09 -0.43
N GLN A 41 -0.44 -2.65 -1.63
CA GLN A 41 -0.14 -1.24 -1.91
C GLN A 41 -1.39 -0.34 -1.88
N PHE A 42 -2.55 -0.89 -2.26
CA PHE A 42 -3.87 -0.23 -2.28
C PHE A 42 -4.69 -0.39 -1.00
N GLU A 43 -4.43 -1.41 -0.18
CA GLU A 43 -5.13 -1.62 1.10
C GLU A 43 -4.73 -0.59 2.16
N LEU A 44 -3.43 -0.32 2.30
CA LEU A 44 -2.92 0.60 3.31
C LEU A 44 -3.44 2.06 3.16
N PRO A 45 -3.56 2.67 1.95
CA PRO A 45 -4.22 3.97 1.79
C PRO A 45 -5.69 3.95 2.23
N VAL A 46 -6.42 2.88 1.90
CA VAL A 46 -7.84 2.77 2.25
C VAL A 46 -8.00 2.74 3.78
N LEU A 47 -7.17 1.95 4.47
CA LEU A 47 -7.15 1.91 5.93
C LEU A 47 -6.74 3.25 6.55
N PHE A 48 -5.82 3.98 5.93
CA PHE A 48 -5.44 5.33 6.35
C PHE A 48 -6.62 6.31 6.25
N TYR A 49 -7.31 6.35 5.11
CA TYR A 49 -8.48 7.21 4.94
C TYR A 49 -9.59 6.87 5.95
N ALA A 50 -9.87 5.58 6.16
CA ALA A 50 -10.81 5.13 7.17
C ALA A 50 -10.41 5.60 8.58
N CYS A 51 -9.13 5.47 8.94
CA CYS A 51 -8.61 5.92 10.23
C CYS A 51 -8.76 7.45 10.40
N CYS A 52 -8.45 8.25 9.38
CA CYS A 52 -8.63 9.70 9.42
C CYS A 52 -10.10 10.11 9.63
N VAL A 53 -11.04 9.45 8.94
CA VAL A 53 -12.47 9.71 9.12
C VAL A 53 -12.91 9.35 10.54
N LEU A 54 -12.46 8.21 11.07
CA LEU A 54 -12.77 7.79 12.44
C LEU A 54 -12.19 8.76 13.49
N LEU A 55 -10.95 9.21 13.31
CA LEU A 55 -10.31 10.20 14.19
C LEU A 55 -11.10 11.52 14.20
N TYR A 56 -11.57 11.97 13.04
CA TYR A 56 -12.41 13.16 12.93
C TYR A 56 -13.77 13.00 13.63
N ILE A 57 -14.46 11.87 13.43
CA ILE A 57 -15.77 11.61 14.07
C ILE A 57 -15.66 11.49 15.59
N THR A 58 -14.56 10.90 16.07
CA THR A 58 -14.30 10.70 17.52
C THR A 58 -13.69 11.93 18.21
N GLN A 59 -13.55 13.06 17.50
CA GLN A 59 -12.89 14.28 17.97
C GLN A 59 -11.47 14.02 18.52
N ALA A 60 -10.83 12.98 17.98
CA ALA A 60 -9.46 12.58 18.29
C ALA A 60 -8.44 13.24 17.33
N ASP A 61 -8.86 14.27 16.60
CA ASP A 61 -8.13 14.98 15.54
C ASP A 61 -7.11 15.99 16.09
N ASN A 62 -6.38 15.59 17.12
CA ASN A 62 -5.36 16.43 17.74
C ASN A 62 -4.12 16.64 16.85
N LEU A 63 -3.23 17.55 17.28
CA LEU A 63 -1.98 17.84 16.55
C LEU A 63 -1.13 16.58 16.31
N VAL A 64 -1.15 15.62 17.25
CA VAL A 64 -0.42 14.35 17.12
C VAL A 64 -0.97 13.52 15.95
N ALA A 65 -2.28 13.37 15.84
CA ALA A 65 -2.94 12.68 14.75
C ALA A 65 -2.62 13.32 13.39
N VAL A 66 -2.62 14.66 13.32
CA VAL A 66 -2.27 15.42 12.10
C VAL A 66 -0.80 15.20 11.71
N VAL A 67 0.13 15.24 12.66
CA VAL A 67 1.55 14.99 12.40
C VAL A 67 1.77 13.57 11.88
N LEU A 68 1.17 12.55 12.53
CA LEU A 68 1.24 11.16 12.08
C LEU A 68 0.68 10.98 10.66
N ALA A 69 -0.43 11.66 10.35
CA ALA A 69 -1.03 11.62 9.03
C ALA A 69 -0.11 12.19 7.94
N TRP A 70 0.53 13.34 8.21
CA TRP A 70 1.50 13.92 7.28
C TRP A 70 2.76 13.06 7.12
N VAL A 71 3.22 12.39 8.18
CA VAL A 71 4.33 11.43 8.10
C VAL A 71 3.96 10.26 7.19
N PHE A 72 2.74 9.72 7.30
CA PHE A 72 2.26 8.66 6.41
C PHE A 72 2.26 9.11 4.95
N VAL A 73 1.76 10.32 4.67
CA VAL A 73 1.76 10.90 3.32
C VAL A 73 3.19 11.09 2.79
N ALA A 74 4.12 11.61 3.59
CA ALA A 74 5.51 11.78 3.21
C ALA A 74 6.19 10.43 2.89
N LEU A 75 5.96 9.41 3.72
CA LEU A 75 6.44 8.04 3.47
C LEU A 75 5.91 7.47 2.15
N ARG A 76 4.66 7.81 1.77
CA ARG A 76 4.08 7.41 0.48
C ARG A 76 4.78 8.05 -0.70
N TYR A 77 5.03 9.36 -0.63
CA TYR A 77 5.77 10.06 -1.67
C TYR A 77 7.20 9.54 -1.77
N LEU A 78 7.87 9.29 -0.65
CA LEU A 78 9.23 8.75 -0.64
C LEU A 78 9.28 7.33 -1.21
N HIS A 79 8.31 6.47 -0.86
CA HIS A 79 8.21 5.13 -1.45
C HIS A 79 7.94 5.19 -2.96
N ALA A 80 7.05 6.07 -3.42
CA ALA A 80 6.79 6.29 -4.85
C ALA A 80 8.04 6.80 -5.58
N PHE A 81 8.76 7.75 -4.99
CA PHE A 81 10.00 8.30 -5.52
C PHE A 81 11.10 7.23 -5.63
N VAL A 82 11.31 6.42 -4.60
CA VAL A 82 12.26 5.30 -4.62
C VAL A 82 11.84 4.25 -5.66
N HIS A 83 10.54 3.98 -5.80
CA HIS A 83 10.04 3.03 -6.81
C HIS A 83 10.26 3.51 -8.26
N VAL A 84 10.19 4.82 -8.50
CA VAL A 84 10.42 5.43 -9.82
C VAL A 84 11.91 5.59 -10.12
N THR A 85 12.71 5.93 -9.11
CA THR A 85 14.13 6.30 -9.28
C THR A 85 15.09 5.12 -9.13
N SER A 86 14.76 4.13 -8.30
CA SER A 86 15.70 3.08 -7.91
C SER A 86 15.21 1.69 -8.34
N ASN A 87 15.98 1.02 -9.19
CA ASN A 87 15.81 -0.41 -9.50
C ASN A 87 16.37 -1.32 -8.38
N ASN A 88 16.73 -0.75 -7.23
CA ASN A 88 17.43 -1.47 -6.16
C ASN A 88 16.42 -2.03 -5.13
N LEU A 89 16.14 -3.33 -5.23
CA LEU A 89 15.16 -4.07 -4.41
C LEU A 89 15.33 -3.89 -2.89
N ARG A 90 16.53 -3.54 -2.43
CA ARG A 90 16.93 -3.51 -1.01
C ARG A 90 16.27 -2.38 -0.20
N TYR A 91 15.85 -1.29 -0.84
CA TYR A 91 15.20 -0.15 -0.16
C TYR A 91 13.67 -0.20 -0.18
N ARG A 92 13.05 -1.10 -0.97
CA ARG A 92 11.59 -1.18 -1.11
C ARG A 92 10.90 -1.77 0.13
N SER A 93 11.51 -2.76 0.77
CA SER A 93 10.94 -3.46 1.93
C SER A 93 10.82 -2.57 3.19
N PRO A 94 11.85 -1.79 3.61
CA PRO A 94 11.75 -0.98 4.82
C PRO A 94 10.78 0.20 4.70
N LEU A 95 10.68 0.84 3.52
CA LEU A 95 9.72 1.92 3.28
C LEU A 95 8.26 1.44 3.34
N PHE A 96 8.01 0.22 2.87
CA PHE A 96 6.70 -0.40 3.01
C PHE A 96 6.36 -0.70 4.48
N ALA A 97 7.32 -1.25 5.23
CA ALA A 97 7.16 -1.51 6.66
C ALA A 97 6.96 -0.22 7.48
N ALA A 98 7.66 0.87 7.14
CA ALA A 98 7.49 2.16 7.80
C ALA A 98 6.06 2.71 7.65
N GLY A 99 5.46 2.59 6.46
CA GLY A 99 4.05 2.99 6.25
C GLY A 99 3.06 2.16 7.07
N TYR A 100 3.34 0.85 7.23
CA TYR A 100 2.54 -0.04 8.09
C TYR A 100 2.64 0.36 9.57
N VAL A 101 3.85 0.65 10.06
CA VAL A 101 4.08 1.07 11.45
C VAL A 101 3.36 2.38 11.77
N VAL A 102 3.44 3.38 10.87
CA VAL A 102 2.77 4.67 11.08
C VAL A 102 1.24 4.51 11.07
N LEU A 103 0.71 3.71 10.15
CA LEU A 103 -0.72 3.40 10.15
C LEU A 103 -1.14 2.69 11.45
N GLY A 104 -0.36 1.69 11.90
CA GLY A 104 -0.58 1.03 13.18
C GLY A 104 -0.57 2.00 14.36
N ALA A 105 0.35 2.97 14.37
CA ALA A 105 0.39 4.01 15.39
C ALA A 105 -0.87 4.90 15.38
N MET A 106 -1.39 5.26 14.21
CA MET A 106 -2.66 6.01 14.10
C MET A 106 -3.86 5.22 14.63
N TRP A 107 -3.93 3.92 14.33
CA TRP A 107 -4.98 3.05 14.87
C TRP A 107 -4.86 2.82 16.38
N LEU A 108 -3.63 2.69 16.89
CA LEU A 108 -3.38 2.63 18.34
C LEU A 108 -3.79 3.93 19.03
N TRP A 109 -3.49 5.08 18.42
CA TRP A 109 -3.93 6.38 18.93
C TRP A 109 -5.46 6.46 19.03
N LEU A 110 -6.16 6.07 17.96
CA LEU A 110 -7.62 5.99 17.95
C LEU A 110 -8.15 5.04 19.04
N ALA A 111 -7.55 3.86 19.19
CA ALA A 111 -7.95 2.89 20.20
C ALA A 111 -7.74 3.42 21.63
N VAL A 112 -6.60 4.05 21.91
CA VAL A 112 -6.31 4.70 23.19
C VAL A 112 -7.35 5.79 23.47
N TRP A 113 -7.64 6.65 22.49
CA TRP A 113 -8.65 7.70 22.65
C TRP A 113 -10.05 7.16 22.94
N MET A 114 -10.45 6.06 22.32
CA MET A 114 -11.74 5.41 22.60
C MET A 114 -11.77 4.73 23.99
N VAL A 115 -10.63 4.20 24.46
CA VAL A 115 -10.51 3.52 25.76
C VAL A 115 -10.41 4.50 26.92
N PHE A 116 -9.91 5.71 26.67
CA PHE A 116 -9.95 6.83 27.62
C PHE A 116 -11.00 7.83 27.15
N PRO A 117 -12.31 7.57 27.37
CA PRO A 117 -13.32 8.57 27.13
C PRO A 117 -12.96 9.80 27.97
N ASN A 118 -12.65 10.90 27.31
CA ASN A 118 -12.65 12.19 27.97
C ASN A 118 -14.10 12.44 28.40
N GLY A 119 -14.37 12.20 29.69
CA GLY A 119 -15.64 12.52 30.33
C GLY A 119 -15.90 14.02 30.38
#